data_AF-A0A2Z6S2M0-F1
#
_entry.id   AF-A0A2Z6S2M0-F1
#
_cell.length_a   1.000
_cell.length_b   1.000
_cell.length_c   1.000
_cell.angle_alpha   90.00
_cell.angle_beta   90.00
_cell.angle_gamma   90.00
#
_symmetry.space_group_name_H-M   'P 1'
#
loop_
_entity.id
_entity.type
_entity.pdbx_description
1 polymer ?
#
loop_
_entity_poly.entity_id
_entity_poly.type
_entity_poly.pdbx_seq_one_letter_code
_entity_poly.pdbx_strand_id
1 'polypeptide(L)'
;MTSQLPILPVDCLKKIFECLDDDKVTLHSCLLVSRLWCRVSVEILWRNIWEFKCTVSQVYRLDVLSKIFSTLISCLSNESKEFLFNKGVFNSTPTTKFPLFNYPSFCKVLSILDLMIIDNNLKKISKNHKSFILLKERNYLIAQEILKMFMKETPSLKKLIYNSDIYGSKIPNFINFSGARDCLKNLSEMRCSSNINSEFFYQLSKICHNIQSLTIEFSITTLDGLNDLIFSQNSLKSLSIMRCIDYDDRNGIDCAKIVPSLTKHSNTLTKLFLQGISTLSFFTRFRNLKELHLSSEAGDFKELQYVIFPYLEILKLCYGYPEFEMLIKFLENNGKNLREFYVYGCDSNNSLNLAIAKFCPNLRSLYTQLLFDEIESLVVIFSSCQQLESFKTLWDESNFEGKKLLEIVAKYSPKNFHELTLYNYVKLSLDDLESFFINWKTRIPQKSISFIVRDSEFIKNSKKKKIIKKYKSLGIIKKFEYDEYSNF
;
A
#
# COMPACT_ATOMS: atom_id res chain seq x y z
N MET A 1 33.28 30.37 -27.17
CA MET A 1 31.91 30.64 -26.70
C MET A 1 31.54 29.57 -25.68
N THR A 2 31.65 29.87 -24.40
CA THR A 2 31.11 29.02 -23.33
C THR A 2 29.60 29.17 -23.37
N SER A 3 28.90 28.21 -23.99
CA SER A 3 27.44 28.12 -23.87
C SER A 3 27.11 27.88 -22.40
N GLN A 4 26.71 28.94 -21.69
CA GLN A 4 26.03 28.77 -20.40
C GLN A 4 24.76 27.95 -20.70
N LEU A 5 24.80 26.67 -20.34
CA LEU A 5 23.59 25.85 -20.30
C LEU A 5 22.53 26.63 -19.51
N PRO A 6 21.31 26.81 -20.03
CA PRO A 6 20.27 27.53 -19.31
C PRO A 6 20.05 26.83 -17.96
N ILE A 7 20.33 27.55 -16.87
CA ILE A 7 20.12 27.05 -15.52
C ILE A 7 18.61 27.06 -15.29
N LEU A 8 18.00 25.87 -15.25
CA LEU A 8 16.59 25.73 -14.89
C LEU A 8 16.35 26.37 -13.50
N PRO A 9 15.29 27.16 -13.32
CA PRO A 9 14.90 27.66 -12.00
C PRO A 9 14.74 26.51 -11.00
N VAL A 10 15.01 26.80 -9.72
CA VAL A 10 14.94 25.81 -8.63
C VAL A 10 13.57 25.12 -8.58
N ASP A 11 12.50 25.88 -8.79
CA ASP A 11 11.13 25.36 -8.77
C ASP A 11 10.86 24.38 -9.93
N CYS A 12 11.46 24.63 -11.10
CA CYS A 12 11.39 23.72 -12.23
C CYS A 12 12.17 22.43 -11.94
N LEU A 13 13.40 22.54 -11.44
CA LEU A 13 14.20 21.37 -11.04
C LEU A 13 13.50 20.53 -9.98
N LYS A 14 12.86 21.18 -8.99
CA LYS A 14 12.11 20.50 -7.95
C LYS A 14 10.96 19.69 -8.52
N LYS A 15 10.15 20.27 -9.41
CA LYS A 15 9.06 19.55 -10.09
C LYS A 15 9.57 18.37 -10.92
N ILE A 16 10.69 18.53 -11.62
CA ILE A 16 11.29 17.46 -12.42
C ILE A 16 11.75 16.32 -11.51
N PHE A 17 12.46 16.63 -10.41
CA PHE A 17 12.96 15.62 -9.49
C PHE A 17 11.87 14.97 -8.66
N GLU A 18 10.73 15.65 -8.43
CA GLU A 18 9.54 15.03 -7.82
C GLU A 18 8.95 13.91 -8.69
N CYS A 19 9.13 13.95 -10.01
CA CYS A 19 8.79 12.82 -10.88
C CYS A 19 9.71 11.60 -10.68
N LEU A 20 10.83 11.77 -9.97
CA LEU A 20 11.80 10.72 -9.65
C LEU A 20 11.68 10.26 -8.20
N ASP A 21 10.61 10.63 -7.46
CA ASP A 21 10.49 10.30 -6.04
C ASP A 21 10.58 8.78 -5.81
N ASP A 22 10.00 7.96 -6.69
CA ASP A 22 10.10 6.49 -6.60
C ASP A 22 11.44 5.94 -7.13
N ASP A 23 12.18 6.69 -7.94
CA ASP A 23 13.50 6.32 -8.48
C ASP A 23 14.64 6.95 -7.66
N LYS A 24 14.83 6.42 -6.45
CA LYS A 24 15.85 6.89 -5.51
C LYS A 24 17.28 6.75 -6.07
N VAL A 25 17.53 5.83 -7.01
CA VAL A 25 18.86 5.60 -7.62
C VAL A 25 19.21 6.75 -8.55
N THR A 26 18.28 7.12 -9.44
CA THR A 26 18.46 8.26 -10.32
C THR A 26 18.55 9.55 -9.50
N LEU A 27 17.71 9.70 -8.47
CA LEU A 27 17.73 10.88 -7.60
C LEU A 27 19.04 11.01 -6.81
N HIS A 28 19.64 9.89 -6.38
CA HIS A 28 20.99 9.89 -5.79
C HIS A 28 22.05 10.36 -6.80
N SER A 29 21.96 9.92 -8.05
CA SER A 29 22.90 10.36 -9.10
C SER A 29 22.82 11.86 -9.36
N CYS A 30 21.63 12.47 -9.24
CA CYS A 30 21.44 13.92 -9.35
C CYS A 30 22.23 14.70 -8.29
N LEU A 31 22.50 14.12 -7.10
CA LEU A 31 23.29 14.78 -6.05
C LEU A 31 24.70 15.15 -6.50
N LEU A 32 25.26 14.37 -7.43
CA LEU A 32 26.66 14.46 -7.83
C LEU A 32 26.91 15.46 -8.97
N VAL A 33 25.83 16.04 -9.53
CA VAL A 33 25.92 16.87 -10.74
C VAL A 33 26.38 18.30 -10.43
N SER A 34 25.74 18.96 -9.47
CA SER A 34 26.06 20.34 -9.10
C SER A 34 25.59 20.66 -7.68
N ARG A 35 26.05 21.77 -7.09
CA ARG A 35 25.59 22.22 -5.76
C ARG A 35 24.07 22.47 -5.74
N LEU A 36 23.52 23.03 -6.81
CA LEU A 36 22.08 23.28 -6.93
C LEU A 36 21.29 21.97 -6.99
N TRP A 37 21.72 21.04 -7.84
CA TRP A 37 21.07 19.73 -7.96
C TRP A 37 21.18 18.95 -6.66
N CYS A 38 22.34 18.97 -6.01
CA CYS A 38 22.55 18.38 -4.69
C CYS A 38 21.53 18.88 -3.68
N ARG A 39 21.35 20.21 -3.57
CA ARG A 39 20.38 20.81 -2.64
C ARG A 39 18.94 20.38 -2.93
N VAL A 40 18.52 20.33 -4.20
CA VAL A 40 17.13 19.96 -4.54
C VAL A 40 16.90 18.45 -4.38
N SER A 41 17.84 17.62 -4.83
CA SER A 41 17.73 16.16 -4.75
C SER A 41 17.77 15.67 -3.31
N VAL A 42 18.61 16.26 -2.45
CA VAL A 42 18.70 15.86 -1.04
C VAL A 42 17.40 16.14 -0.30
N GLU A 43 16.75 17.27 -0.57
CA GLU A 43 15.44 17.61 -0.02
C GLU A 43 14.38 16.56 -0.37
N ILE A 44 14.42 16.01 -1.58
CA ILE A 44 13.44 15.02 -2.06
C ILE A 44 13.78 13.63 -1.50
N LEU A 45 15.05 13.21 -1.55
CA LEU A 45 15.52 11.91 -1.02
C LEU A 45 15.16 11.74 0.46
N TRP A 46 15.25 12.81 1.25
CA TRP A 46 15.01 12.77 2.68
C TRP A 46 13.55 12.95 3.09
N ARG A 47 12.60 13.13 2.14
CA ARG A 47 11.16 13.26 2.48
C ARG A 47 10.61 12.03 3.19
N ASN A 48 11.00 10.83 2.74
CA ASN A 48 10.60 9.57 3.35
C ASN A 48 11.79 8.62 3.49
N ILE A 49 12.54 8.77 4.58
CA ILE A 49 13.70 7.94 4.89
C ILE A 49 13.35 6.46 5.17
N TRP A 50 12.08 6.11 5.33
CA TRP A 50 11.63 4.76 5.67
C TRP A 50 11.41 3.87 4.43
N GLU A 51 11.21 4.47 3.25
CA GLU A 51 11.00 3.74 1.99
C GLU A 51 12.21 2.92 1.53
N PHE A 52 13.43 3.31 1.95
CA PHE A 52 14.64 2.56 1.66
C PHE A 52 14.63 1.11 2.19
N LYS A 53 13.71 0.79 3.12
CA LYS A 53 13.50 -0.59 3.58
C LYS A 53 12.88 -1.47 2.49
N CYS A 54 12.02 -0.94 1.64
CA CYS A 54 11.27 -1.72 0.67
C CYS A 54 12.01 -1.91 -0.65
N THR A 55 12.92 -0.99 -1.00
CA THR A 55 13.62 -0.96 -2.30
C THR A 55 14.91 -1.78 -2.34
N VAL A 56 15.42 -2.23 -1.20
CA VAL A 56 16.68 -2.96 -1.10
C VAL A 56 16.46 -4.37 -0.55
N SER A 57 17.23 -5.35 -1.04
CA SER A 57 17.19 -6.74 -0.56
C SER A 57 17.42 -6.80 0.95
N GLN A 58 16.80 -7.78 1.62
CA GLN A 58 16.83 -7.90 3.09
C GLN A 58 18.24 -7.79 3.71
N VAL A 59 19.27 -8.25 3.00
CA VAL A 59 20.68 -8.22 3.42
C VAL A 59 21.23 -6.80 3.63
N TYR A 60 20.87 -5.82 2.80
CA TYR A 60 21.43 -4.46 2.87
C TYR A 60 20.52 -3.45 3.60
N ARG A 61 19.29 -3.85 3.98
CA ARG A 61 18.33 -2.96 4.64
C ARG A 61 18.88 -2.38 5.95
N LEU A 62 19.59 -3.21 6.71
CA LEU A 62 20.17 -2.81 8.00
C LEU A 62 21.29 -1.78 7.84
N ASP A 63 22.14 -1.94 6.83
CA ASP A 63 23.25 -1.01 6.56
C ASP A 63 22.74 0.38 6.17
N VAL A 64 21.68 0.44 5.36
CA VAL A 64 21.08 1.71 4.95
C VAL A 64 20.44 2.42 6.14
N LEU A 65 19.68 1.70 6.96
CA LEU A 65 19.08 2.26 8.18
C LEU A 65 20.15 2.74 9.16
N SER A 66 21.22 1.96 9.35
CA SER A 66 22.35 2.36 10.20
C SER A 66 22.96 3.68 9.75
N LYS A 67 23.15 3.89 8.44
CA LYS A 67 23.66 5.16 7.89
C LYS A 67 22.68 6.33 8.09
N ILE A 68 21.38 6.09 7.90
CA ILE A 68 20.34 7.09 8.16
C ILE A 68 20.36 7.50 9.64
N PHE A 69 20.38 6.53 10.56
CA PHE A 69 20.43 6.82 11.99
C PHE A 69 21.72 7.49 12.42
N SER A 70 22.87 7.07 11.88
CA SER A 70 24.14 7.75 12.11
C SER A 70 24.07 9.22 11.69
N THR A 71 23.43 9.50 10.54
CA THR A 71 23.22 10.86 10.06
C THR A 71 22.27 11.64 10.97
N LEU A 72 21.14 11.05 11.40
CA LEU A 72 20.21 11.68 12.35
C LEU A 72 20.89 11.98 13.70
N ILE A 73 21.68 11.04 14.23
CA ILE A 73 22.46 11.21 15.46
C ILE A 73 23.47 12.35 15.30
N SER A 74 24.11 12.47 14.14
CA SER A 74 25.03 13.58 13.87
C SER A 74 24.33 14.94 13.77
N CYS A 75 23.03 14.97 13.44
CA CYS A 75 22.21 16.19 13.43
C CYS A 75 21.76 16.63 14.83
N LEU A 76 21.81 15.74 15.84
CA LEU A 76 21.42 16.09 17.20
C LEU A 76 22.21 17.29 17.73
N SER A 77 21.58 18.07 18.61
CA SER A 77 22.26 19.17 19.29
C SER A 77 23.39 18.63 20.18
N ASN A 78 24.35 19.50 20.52
CA ASN A 78 25.47 19.11 21.37
C ASN A 78 24.98 18.65 22.75
N GLU A 79 23.94 19.28 23.29
CA GLU A 79 23.32 18.92 24.57
C GLU A 79 22.69 17.51 24.51
N SER A 80 21.96 17.19 23.44
CA SER A 80 21.39 15.85 23.24
C SER A 80 22.49 14.79 23.09
N LYS A 81 23.57 15.10 22.37
CA LYS A 81 24.72 14.20 22.20
C LYS A 81 25.44 13.95 23.52
N GLU A 82 25.67 15.00 24.31
CA GLU A 82 26.27 14.91 25.65
C GLU A 82 25.38 14.12 26.62
N PHE A 83 24.07 14.37 26.61
CA PHE A 83 23.09 13.61 27.39
C PHE A 83 23.17 12.10 27.09
N LEU A 84 23.17 11.72 25.81
CA LEU A 84 23.27 10.32 25.39
C LEU A 84 24.62 9.70 25.79
N PHE A 85 25.72 10.44 25.65
CA PHE A 85 27.05 10.00 26.10
C PHE A 85 27.09 9.74 27.60
N ASN A 86 26.57 10.66 28.41
CA ASN A 86 26.50 10.54 29.88
C ASN A 86 25.61 9.37 30.34
N LYS A 87 24.67 8.93 29.50
CA LYS A 87 23.84 7.73 29.72
C LYS A 87 24.50 6.44 29.24
N GLY A 88 25.74 6.49 28.74
CA GLY A 88 26.47 5.32 28.25
C GLY A 88 25.94 4.75 26.92
N VAL A 89 25.21 5.56 26.14
CA VAL A 89 24.63 5.13 24.84
C VAL A 89 25.72 4.98 23.76
N PHE A 90 26.77 5.81 23.85
CA PHE A 90 27.90 5.83 22.92
C PHE A 90 29.19 5.42 23.63
N ASN A 91 30.01 4.62 22.95
CA ASN A 91 31.30 4.15 23.47
C ASN A 91 32.42 5.19 23.35
N SER A 92 32.21 6.21 22.53
CA SER A 92 33.17 7.28 22.26
C SER A 92 32.48 8.64 22.30
N THR A 93 33.25 9.70 22.53
CA THR A 93 32.74 11.07 22.49
C THR A 93 32.10 11.36 21.13
N PRO A 94 30.84 11.86 21.11
CA PRO A 94 30.15 12.17 19.87
C PRO A 94 30.86 13.27 19.08
N THR A 95 30.80 13.21 17.75
CA THR A 95 31.30 14.32 16.93
C THR A 95 30.41 15.55 17.07
N THR A 96 31.06 16.70 17.29
CA THR A 96 30.41 18.02 17.30
C THR A 96 30.20 18.59 15.90
N LYS A 97 30.75 17.94 14.86
CA LYS A 97 30.60 18.38 13.48
C LYS A 97 29.19 18.10 12.98
N PHE A 98 28.46 19.16 12.66
CA PHE A 98 27.16 19.05 12.03
C PHE A 98 27.28 18.62 10.57
N PRO A 99 26.29 17.86 10.05
CA PRO A 99 26.21 17.56 8.63
C PRO A 99 26.01 18.80 7.77
N LEU A 100 26.24 18.65 6.47
CA LEU A 100 26.11 19.75 5.50
C LEU A 100 24.70 20.34 5.44
N PHE A 101 23.68 19.51 5.66
CA PHE A 101 22.28 19.90 5.59
C PHE A 101 21.57 19.61 6.92
N ASN A 102 20.53 20.40 7.22
CA ASN A 102 19.53 20.02 8.21
C ASN A 102 18.62 18.94 7.63
N TYR A 103 19.11 17.70 7.63
CA TYR A 103 18.37 16.55 7.12
C TYR A 103 17.01 16.33 7.80
N PRO A 104 16.86 16.45 9.14
CA PRO A 104 15.56 16.33 9.80
C PRO A 104 14.49 17.27 9.22
N SER A 105 14.86 18.50 8.87
CA SER A 105 13.91 19.49 8.34
C SER A 105 13.26 19.09 7.00
N PHE A 106 13.89 18.19 6.24
CA PHE A 106 13.39 17.71 4.95
C PHE A 106 12.38 16.57 5.09
N CYS A 107 12.38 15.86 6.23
CA CYS A 107 11.51 14.72 6.47
C CYS A 107 10.04 15.12 6.48
N LYS A 108 9.21 14.32 5.81
CA LYS A 108 7.74 14.44 5.77
C LYS A 108 7.01 13.24 6.37
N VAL A 109 7.73 12.14 6.56
CA VAL A 109 7.19 10.91 7.13
C VAL A 109 7.97 10.54 8.40
N LEU A 110 7.25 10.33 9.49
CA LEU A 110 7.81 9.87 10.76
C LEU A 110 7.25 8.48 11.09
N SER A 111 8.13 7.51 11.34
CA SER A 111 7.76 6.16 11.75
C SER A 111 8.34 5.83 13.12
N ILE A 112 7.47 5.62 14.10
CA ILE A 112 7.86 5.43 15.50
C ILE A 112 8.53 4.07 15.72
N LEU A 113 7.96 2.99 15.19
CA LEU A 113 8.56 1.66 15.32
C LEU A 113 9.93 1.59 14.65
N ASP A 114 10.08 2.22 13.50
CA ASP A 114 11.35 2.20 12.79
C ASP A 114 12.45 2.91 13.58
N LEU A 115 12.11 3.97 14.32
CA LEU A 115 12.99 4.64 15.28
C LEU A 115 13.30 3.80 16.53
N MET A 116 12.45 2.85 16.90
CA MET A 116 12.71 1.99 18.07
C MET A 116 13.58 0.78 17.72
N ILE A 117 13.72 0.47 16.42
CA ILE A 117 14.44 -0.69 15.87
C ILE A 117 15.87 -0.33 15.40
N ILE A 118 16.42 0.81 15.85
CA ILE A 118 17.71 1.39 15.39
C ILE A 118 18.89 0.40 15.41
N ASP A 119 18.90 -0.57 16.31
CA ASP A 119 20.00 -1.54 16.44
C ASP A 119 19.53 -3.00 16.51
N ASN A 120 18.77 -3.45 15.51
CA ASN A 120 18.38 -4.86 15.38
C ASN A 120 19.44 -5.72 14.68
N ASN A 121 20.68 -5.73 15.17
CA ASN A 121 21.59 -6.87 15.01
C ASN A 121 21.10 -8.14 15.77
N LEU A 122 19.78 -8.27 15.97
CA LEU A 122 19.08 -9.29 16.74
C LEU A 122 19.27 -10.72 16.22
N LYS A 123 19.80 -10.90 15.00
CA LYS A 123 20.16 -12.26 14.53
C LYS A 123 21.49 -12.77 15.10
N LYS A 124 22.35 -11.91 15.68
CA LYS A 124 23.64 -12.32 16.27
C LYS A 124 23.73 -12.11 17.79
N ILE A 125 22.87 -11.28 18.38
CA ILE A 125 22.82 -10.97 19.82
C ILE A 125 21.34 -11.13 20.22
N SER A 126 20.85 -12.07 21.01
CA SER A 126 21.44 -12.96 22.01
C SER A 126 20.42 -14.06 22.36
N LYS A 127 20.89 -15.14 22.99
CA LYS A 127 20.05 -16.03 23.83
C LYS A 127 19.93 -15.51 25.28
N ASN A 128 20.23 -14.23 25.57
CA ASN A 128 20.33 -13.70 26.94
C ASN A 128 19.42 -12.46 27.16
N HIS A 129 18.40 -12.66 28.01
CA HIS A 129 17.38 -11.68 28.38
C HIS A 129 17.94 -10.33 28.90
N LYS A 130 19.06 -10.32 29.63
CA LYS A 130 19.64 -9.09 30.20
C LYS A 130 20.17 -8.13 29.13
N SER A 131 20.77 -8.68 28.06
CA SER A 131 21.29 -7.87 26.96
C SER A 131 20.18 -7.24 26.11
N PHE A 132 19.04 -7.92 26.00
CA PHE A 132 17.87 -7.43 25.28
C PHE A 132 17.22 -6.22 25.97
N ILE A 133 17.11 -6.23 27.31
CA ILE A 133 16.59 -5.09 28.08
C ILE A 133 17.45 -3.84 27.88
N LEU A 134 18.77 -3.98 28.00
CA LEU A 134 19.71 -2.86 27.84
C LEU A 134 19.64 -2.24 26.44
N LEU A 135 19.45 -3.06 25.40
CA LEU A 135 19.27 -2.57 24.02
C LEU A 135 17.98 -1.77 23.86
N LYS A 136 16.87 -2.20 24.47
CA LYS A 136 15.61 -1.45 24.44
C LYS A 136 15.73 -0.08 25.11
N GLU A 137 16.36 -0.04 26.28
CA GLU A 137 16.58 1.22 27.01
C GLU A 137 17.46 2.18 26.21
N ARG A 138 18.53 1.65 25.59
CA ARG A 138 19.39 2.42 24.70
C ARG A 138 18.63 2.98 23.50
N ASN A 139 17.86 2.15 22.80
CA ASN A 139 17.07 2.58 21.64
C ASN A 139 16.00 3.61 22.03
N TYR A 140 15.38 3.46 23.20
CA TYR A 140 14.42 4.43 23.74
C TYR A 140 15.06 5.82 23.91
N LEU A 141 16.25 5.89 24.52
CA LEU A 141 16.94 7.16 24.73
C LEU A 141 17.31 7.84 23.41
N ILE A 142 17.84 7.07 22.45
CA ILE A 142 18.16 7.59 21.10
C ILE A 142 16.88 8.08 20.41
N ALA A 143 15.83 7.28 20.41
CA ALA A 143 14.55 7.63 19.80
C ALA A 143 13.95 8.88 20.45
N GLN A 144 14.07 9.04 21.77
CA GLN A 144 13.62 10.21 22.50
C GLN A 144 14.31 11.49 22.00
N GLU A 145 15.65 11.49 21.92
CA GLU A 145 16.39 12.67 21.45
C GLU A 145 16.16 12.95 19.97
N ILE A 146 16.05 11.91 19.14
CA ILE A 146 15.68 12.08 17.73
C ILE A 146 14.28 12.67 17.62
N LEU A 147 13.29 12.16 18.35
CA LEU A 147 11.92 12.69 18.33
C LEU A 147 11.87 14.15 18.79
N LYS A 148 12.64 14.53 19.83
CA LYS A 148 12.77 15.95 20.25
C LYS A 148 13.28 16.82 19.11
N MET A 149 14.34 16.39 18.43
CA MET A 149 14.88 17.08 17.26
C MET A 149 13.86 17.18 16.13
N PHE A 150 13.14 16.10 15.80
CA PHE A 150 12.08 16.13 14.79
C PHE A 150 10.98 17.14 15.12
N MET A 151 10.47 17.15 16.36
CA MET A 151 9.42 18.10 16.76
C MET A 151 9.90 19.55 16.67
N LYS A 152 11.17 19.82 16.96
CA LYS A 152 11.76 21.17 16.92
C LYS A 152 12.13 21.64 15.51
N GLU A 153 12.73 20.76 14.71
CA GLU A 153 13.39 21.15 13.46
C GLU A 153 12.60 20.80 12.20
N THR A 154 11.60 19.93 12.31
CA THR A 154 10.74 19.58 11.17
C THR A 154 9.58 20.57 11.11
N PRO A 155 9.51 21.44 10.08
CA PRO A 155 8.50 22.50 10.04
C PRO A 155 7.06 21.97 9.97
N SER A 156 6.88 20.82 9.32
CA SER A 156 5.58 20.18 9.14
C SER A 156 5.77 18.76 8.62
N LEU A 157 5.28 17.79 9.39
CA LEU A 157 5.10 16.40 8.98
C LEU A 157 3.82 16.26 8.16
N LYS A 158 3.88 15.39 7.16
CA LYS A 158 2.73 15.00 6.33
C LYS A 158 2.11 13.70 6.84
N LYS A 159 2.97 12.74 7.23
CA LYS A 159 2.57 11.37 7.59
C LYS A 159 3.19 10.93 8.91
N LEU A 160 2.35 10.36 9.77
CA LEU A 160 2.76 9.70 11.01
C LEU A 160 2.41 8.20 10.93
N ILE A 161 3.40 7.35 11.19
CA ILE A 161 3.23 5.90 11.34
C ILE A 161 3.57 5.56 12.78
N TYR A 162 2.55 5.25 13.57
CA TYR A 162 2.69 4.93 14.97
C TYR A 162 2.00 3.60 15.24
N ASN A 163 2.67 2.50 14.94
CA ASN A 163 2.18 1.18 15.28
C ASN A 163 2.68 0.79 16.69
N SER A 164 1.94 -0.07 17.37
CA SER A 164 2.32 -0.59 18.68
C SER A 164 3.45 -1.59 18.54
N ASP A 165 4.39 -1.55 19.49
CA ASP A 165 5.47 -2.53 19.56
C ASP A 165 4.98 -3.76 20.35
N ILE A 166 5.02 -4.93 19.71
CA ILE A 166 4.68 -6.24 20.29
C ILE A 166 5.51 -6.50 21.55
N TYR A 167 6.71 -5.91 21.64
CA TYR A 167 7.61 -6.11 22.77
C TYR A 167 7.35 -5.16 23.96
N GLY A 168 6.26 -4.38 23.94
CA GLY A 168 5.85 -3.50 25.04
C GLY A 168 6.84 -2.37 25.32
N SER A 169 7.59 -1.94 24.30
CA SER A 169 8.55 -0.86 24.48
C SER A 169 7.83 0.43 24.85
N LYS A 170 8.32 1.10 25.89
CA LYS A 170 7.88 2.47 26.20
C LYS A 170 8.19 3.34 24.99
N ILE A 171 7.26 4.19 24.59
CA ILE A 171 7.48 5.16 23.51
C ILE A 171 7.54 6.55 24.14
N PRO A 172 8.51 7.40 23.74
CA PRO A 172 8.60 8.75 24.26
C PRO A 172 7.32 9.52 23.98
N ASN A 173 6.77 10.24 24.97
CA ASN A 173 5.58 11.05 24.79
C ASN A 173 5.92 12.35 24.04
N PHE A 174 6.20 12.22 22.74
CA PHE A 174 6.76 13.30 21.92
C PHE A 174 5.77 14.42 21.60
N ILE A 175 4.47 14.21 21.84
CA ILE A 175 3.46 15.25 21.64
C ILE A 175 3.65 16.45 22.59
N ASN A 176 4.34 16.22 23.71
CA ASN A 176 4.67 17.25 24.70
C ASN A 176 6.02 17.92 24.46
N PHE A 177 6.77 17.54 23.41
CA PHE A 177 8.03 18.20 23.09
C PHE A 177 7.81 19.57 22.47
N SER A 178 8.79 20.46 22.61
CA SER A 178 8.76 21.78 21.98
C SER A 178 8.70 21.65 20.46
N GLY A 179 7.83 22.45 19.84
CA GLY A 179 7.58 22.41 18.39
C GLY A 179 6.60 21.34 17.92
N ALA A 180 6.17 20.40 18.78
CA ALA A 180 5.27 19.30 18.38
C ALA A 180 3.95 19.81 17.77
N ARG A 181 3.37 20.89 18.31
CA ARG A 181 2.16 21.51 17.74
C ARG A 181 2.38 21.95 16.29
N ASP A 182 3.47 22.65 16.00
CA ASP A 182 3.76 23.15 14.64
C ASP A 182 4.15 22.02 13.69
N CYS A 183 4.92 21.05 14.19
CA CYS A 183 5.34 19.89 13.44
C CYS A 183 4.15 19.00 13.02
N LEU A 184 3.18 18.79 13.91
CA LEU A 184 2.07 17.84 13.72
C LEU A 184 0.79 18.47 13.14
N LYS A 185 0.53 19.78 13.29
CA LYS A 185 -0.76 20.42 12.91
C LYS A 185 -1.25 20.15 11.48
N ASN A 186 -0.33 19.89 10.56
CA ASN A 186 -0.61 19.69 9.13
C ASN A 186 -0.54 18.21 8.69
N LEU A 187 -0.58 17.25 9.63
CA LEU A 187 -0.67 15.84 9.28
C LEU A 187 -1.88 15.58 8.38
N SER A 188 -1.63 14.96 7.22
CA SER A 188 -2.64 14.56 6.26
C SER A 188 -2.86 13.05 6.22
N GLU A 189 -1.88 12.28 6.67
CA GLU A 189 -1.90 10.82 6.67
C GLU A 189 -1.48 10.28 8.04
N MET A 190 -2.22 9.29 8.55
CA MET A 190 -1.84 8.60 9.79
C MET A 190 -2.07 7.09 9.64
N ARG A 191 -1.09 6.31 10.08
CA ARG A 191 -1.23 4.87 10.33
C ARG A 191 -0.96 4.62 11.80
N CYS A 192 -1.84 3.92 12.48
CA CYS A 192 -1.69 3.68 13.90
C CYS A 192 -2.31 2.36 14.37
N SER A 193 -1.79 1.80 15.45
CA SER A 193 -2.46 0.72 16.17
C SER A 193 -3.48 1.27 17.18
N SER A 194 -4.62 0.61 17.34
CA SER A 194 -5.70 1.09 18.24
C SER A 194 -5.35 1.02 19.73
N ASN A 195 -4.34 0.23 20.11
CA ASN A 195 -3.83 0.09 21.49
C ASN A 195 -2.78 1.13 21.88
N ILE A 196 -2.49 2.12 21.04
CA ILE A 196 -1.71 3.28 21.50
C ILE A 196 -2.46 3.96 22.64
N ASN A 197 -1.71 4.58 23.55
CA ASN A 197 -2.26 5.30 24.68
C ASN A 197 -3.35 6.31 24.23
N SER A 198 -4.55 6.18 24.79
CA SER A 198 -5.70 7.05 24.53
C SER A 198 -5.37 8.55 24.70
N GLU A 199 -4.55 8.89 25.70
CA GLU A 199 -4.13 10.27 25.95
C GLU A 199 -3.34 10.85 24.78
N PHE A 200 -2.53 10.04 24.09
CA PHE A 200 -1.80 10.50 22.91
C PHE A 200 -2.78 10.91 21.79
N PHE A 201 -3.81 10.09 21.53
CA PHE A 201 -4.82 10.41 20.54
C PHE A 201 -5.65 11.64 20.93
N TYR A 202 -6.02 11.75 22.21
CA TYR A 202 -6.73 12.91 22.74
C TYR A 202 -5.94 14.19 22.51
N GLN A 203 -4.66 14.24 22.89
CA GLN A 203 -3.81 15.40 22.67
C GLN A 203 -3.63 15.69 21.17
N LEU A 204 -3.48 14.66 20.34
CA LEU A 204 -3.33 14.82 18.89
C LEU A 204 -4.60 15.41 18.26
N SER A 205 -5.78 15.05 18.77
CA SER A 205 -7.07 15.61 18.35
C SER A 205 -7.19 17.13 18.56
N LYS A 206 -6.38 17.71 19.45
CA LYS A 206 -6.34 19.17 19.72
C LYS A 206 -5.32 19.92 18.86
N ILE A 207 -4.53 19.19 18.07
CA ILE A 207 -3.45 19.74 17.24
C ILE A 207 -3.77 19.52 15.75
N CYS A 208 -4.22 18.32 15.40
CA CYS A 208 -4.37 17.87 14.02
C CYS A 208 -5.84 17.81 13.62
N HIS A 209 -6.22 18.59 12.61
CA HIS A 209 -7.61 18.65 12.12
C HIS A 209 -7.74 18.33 10.63
N ASN A 210 -6.63 17.97 9.97
CA ASN A 210 -6.56 17.84 8.51
C ASN A 210 -6.11 16.45 8.03
N ILE A 211 -6.23 15.42 8.87
CA ILE A 211 -5.96 14.04 8.45
C ILE A 211 -7.02 13.63 7.43
N GLN A 212 -6.58 13.30 6.22
CA GLN A 212 -7.42 12.88 5.09
C GLN A 212 -7.38 11.37 4.88
N SER A 213 -6.29 10.71 5.27
CA SER A 213 -6.15 9.25 5.19
C SER A 213 -5.76 8.67 6.54
N LEU A 214 -6.58 7.78 7.06
CA LEU A 214 -6.36 7.11 8.34
C LEU A 214 -6.32 5.59 8.14
N THR A 215 -5.27 4.96 8.61
CA THR A 215 -5.14 3.50 8.68
C THR A 215 -5.06 3.07 10.14
N ILE A 216 -5.94 2.18 10.56
CA ILE A 216 -6.02 1.69 11.93
C ILE A 216 -5.76 0.19 11.93
N GLU A 217 -4.71 -0.22 12.61
CA GLU A 217 -4.45 -1.61 12.99
C GLU A 217 -5.18 -1.90 14.29
N PHE A 218 -6.30 -2.60 14.19
CA PHE A 218 -7.18 -2.87 15.31
C PHE A 218 -6.65 -3.98 16.22
N SER A 219 -6.73 -3.69 17.51
CA SER A 219 -6.39 -4.52 18.66
C SER A 219 -7.45 -4.30 19.77
N ILE A 220 -7.50 -5.20 20.76
CA ILE A 220 -8.56 -5.24 21.78
C ILE A 220 -8.30 -4.19 22.88
N THR A 221 -8.66 -2.93 22.66
CA THR A 221 -8.50 -1.84 23.65
C THR A 221 -9.63 -0.83 23.64
N THR A 222 -9.63 0.07 24.62
CA THR A 222 -10.48 1.27 24.66
C THR A 222 -10.13 2.21 23.51
N LEU A 223 -11.15 2.86 22.92
CA LEU A 223 -11.03 3.64 21.69
C LEU A 223 -11.34 5.13 21.88
N ASP A 224 -11.50 5.60 23.11
CA ASP A 224 -12.03 6.93 23.41
C ASP A 224 -11.18 8.05 22.79
N GLY A 225 -9.87 8.05 22.99
CA GLY A 225 -8.99 9.04 22.38
C GLY A 225 -8.91 8.91 20.86
N LEU A 226 -8.97 7.69 20.31
CA LEU A 226 -8.99 7.48 18.85
C LEU A 226 -10.28 8.04 18.24
N ASN A 227 -11.41 7.90 18.95
CA ASN A 227 -12.68 8.50 18.59
C ASN A 227 -12.59 10.03 18.56
N ASP A 228 -11.99 10.64 19.58
CA ASP A 228 -11.73 12.08 19.61
C ASP A 228 -10.89 12.53 18.41
N LEU A 229 -9.83 11.78 18.08
CA LEU A 229 -9.00 12.06 16.91
C LEU A 229 -9.82 12.00 15.63
N ILE A 230 -10.56 10.92 15.38
CA ILE A 230 -11.40 10.79 14.18
C ILE A 230 -12.41 11.93 14.11
N PHE A 231 -13.13 12.19 15.20
CA PHE A 231 -14.17 13.21 15.25
C PHE A 231 -13.62 14.63 15.05
N SER A 232 -12.40 14.92 15.52
CA SER A 232 -11.78 16.24 15.39
C SER A 232 -11.32 16.59 13.97
N GLN A 233 -11.28 15.64 13.03
CA GLN A 233 -10.87 15.91 11.66
C GLN A 233 -11.93 16.71 10.89
N ASN A 234 -11.49 17.52 9.92
CA ASN A 234 -12.35 18.33 9.07
C ASN A 234 -12.90 17.56 7.87
N SER A 235 -12.10 16.66 7.28
CA SER A 235 -12.48 15.93 6.07
C SER A 235 -11.65 14.66 5.90
N LEU A 236 -12.11 13.57 6.51
CA LEU A 236 -11.51 12.26 6.27
C LEU A 236 -12.02 11.71 4.93
N LYS A 237 -11.10 11.35 4.03
CA LYS A 237 -11.39 10.88 2.66
C LYS A 237 -11.14 9.40 2.47
N SER A 238 -10.17 8.84 3.20
CA SER A 238 -9.76 7.45 3.12
C SER A 238 -9.65 6.86 4.52
N LEU A 239 -10.30 5.72 4.72
CA LEU A 239 -10.21 4.94 5.96
C LEU A 239 -9.82 3.51 5.62
N SER A 240 -8.81 3.00 6.32
CA SER A 240 -8.41 1.60 6.28
C SER A 240 -8.46 1.04 7.69
N ILE A 241 -9.23 -0.03 7.89
CA ILE A 241 -9.28 -0.78 9.14
C ILE A 241 -8.77 -2.17 8.84
N MET A 242 -7.72 -2.56 9.54
CA MET A 242 -7.11 -3.87 9.38
C MET A 242 -6.91 -4.53 10.72
N ARG A 243 -7.00 -5.86 10.71
CA ARG A 243 -6.70 -6.67 11.88
C ARG A 243 -5.20 -6.67 12.15
N CYS A 244 -4.83 -6.54 13.42
CA CYS A 244 -3.44 -6.75 13.84
C CYS A 244 -3.07 -8.23 13.62
N ILE A 245 -1.99 -8.48 12.87
CA ILE A 245 -1.55 -9.82 12.43
C ILE A 245 -1.19 -10.72 13.63
N ASP A 246 -0.74 -10.11 14.73
CA ASP A 246 -0.19 -10.83 15.88
C ASP A 246 -1.24 -11.23 16.95
N TYR A 247 -2.53 -10.96 16.71
CA TYR A 247 -3.62 -11.37 17.61
C TYR A 247 -4.46 -12.51 17.00
N ASP A 248 -4.40 -13.67 17.64
CA ASP A 248 -5.15 -14.90 17.30
C ASP A 248 -6.57 -14.93 17.88
N ASP A 249 -7.25 -13.77 17.94
CA ASP A 249 -8.64 -13.73 18.41
C ASP A 249 -9.59 -14.07 17.26
N ARG A 250 -10.07 -15.31 17.14
CA ARG A 250 -10.98 -15.69 16.05
C ARG A 250 -12.26 -14.84 15.91
N ASN A 251 -12.55 -13.94 16.86
CA ASN A 251 -13.64 -12.98 16.73
C ASN A 251 -13.29 -11.85 15.76
N GLY A 252 -14.27 -11.46 14.93
CA GLY A 252 -14.14 -10.29 14.04
C GLY A 252 -14.02 -8.98 14.82
N ILE A 253 -13.49 -7.94 14.17
CA ILE A 253 -13.38 -6.59 14.71
C ILE A 253 -14.78 -5.98 14.81
N ASP A 254 -15.24 -5.73 16.04
CA ASP A 254 -16.42 -4.92 16.29
C ASP A 254 -16.08 -3.43 16.14
N CYS A 255 -16.41 -2.89 14.97
CA CYS A 255 -16.25 -1.47 14.70
C CYS A 255 -17.35 -0.59 15.31
N ALA A 256 -18.39 -1.13 15.96
CA ALA A 256 -19.50 -0.33 16.50
C ALA A 256 -19.02 0.83 17.38
N LYS A 257 -17.91 0.64 18.10
CA LYS A 257 -17.29 1.64 18.97
C LYS A 257 -16.72 2.86 18.24
N ILE A 258 -16.35 2.76 16.96
CA ILE A 258 -15.83 3.89 16.16
C ILE A 258 -16.87 4.50 15.23
N VAL A 259 -18.00 3.80 15.01
CA VAL A 259 -19.07 4.25 14.11
C VAL A 259 -19.53 5.67 14.43
N PRO A 260 -19.81 6.06 15.70
CA PRO A 260 -20.28 7.40 16.01
C PRO A 260 -19.35 8.50 15.48
N SER A 261 -18.05 8.35 15.69
CA SER A 261 -17.02 9.30 15.23
C SER A 261 -16.93 9.36 13.70
N LEU A 262 -17.10 8.21 13.03
CA LEU A 262 -17.06 8.12 11.57
C LEU A 262 -18.28 8.76 10.89
N THR A 263 -19.44 8.84 11.56
CA THR A 263 -20.65 9.43 10.95
C THR A 263 -20.46 10.87 10.50
N LYS A 264 -19.61 11.64 11.19
CA LYS A 264 -19.21 13.01 10.79
C LYS A 264 -18.63 13.07 9.38
N HIS A 265 -17.97 11.99 8.95
CA HIS A 265 -17.25 11.87 7.68
C HIS A 265 -18.05 11.11 6.61
N SER A 266 -19.35 10.86 6.86
CA SER A 266 -20.25 10.14 5.93
C SER A 266 -20.25 10.73 4.51
N ASN A 267 -20.14 12.06 4.41
CA ASN A 267 -20.13 12.79 3.14
C ASN A 267 -18.73 13.03 2.57
N THR A 268 -17.65 12.77 3.32
CA THR A 268 -16.28 13.04 2.86
C THR A 268 -15.51 11.78 2.50
N LEU A 269 -15.88 10.64 3.09
CA LEU A 269 -15.25 9.35 2.82
C LEU A 269 -15.54 8.90 1.39
N THR A 270 -14.46 8.63 0.67
CA THR A 270 -14.46 8.18 -0.74
C THR A 270 -13.76 6.84 -0.91
N LYS A 271 -12.89 6.45 0.03
CA LYS A 271 -12.17 5.18 0.01
C LYS A 271 -12.29 4.47 1.34
N LEU A 272 -12.55 3.17 1.28
CA LEU A 272 -12.74 2.36 2.45
C LEU A 272 -12.11 0.98 2.23
N PHE A 273 -11.18 0.61 3.11
CA PHE A 273 -10.59 -0.73 3.18
C PHE A 273 -10.88 -1.34 4.53
N LEU A 274 -11.39 -2.57 4.54
CA LEU A 274 -11.82 -3.26 5.74
C LEU A 274 -11.32 -4.70 5.71
N GLN A 275 -10.61 -5.10 6.75
CA GLN A 275 -10.14 -6.46 6.90
C GLN A 275 -10.50 -7.00 8.28
N GLY A 276 -11.19 -8.14 8.31
CA GLY A 276 -11.58 -8.86 9.53
C GLY A 276 -12.68 -8.18 10.34
N ILE A 277 -13.60 -7.44 9.71
CA ILE A 277 -14.72 -6.76 10.38
C ILE A 277 -15.92 -7.71 10.53
N SER A 278 -16.56 -7.71 11.70
CA SER A 278 -17.75 -8.54 11.96
C SER A 278 -19.06 -7.96 11.44
N THR A 279 -19.20 -6.62 11.40
CA THR A 279 -20.44 -5.94 11.02
C THR A 279 -20.23 -4.85 9.97
N LEU A 280 -21.05 -4.84 8.92
CA LEU A 280 -20.99 -3.94 7.76
C LEU A 280 -22.17 -2.95 7.69
N SER A 281 -23.18 -3.07 8.56
CA SER A 281 -24.40 -2.26 8.57
C SER A 281 -24.18 -0.74 8.53
N PHE A 282 -23.18 -0.25 9.25
CA PHE A 282 -22.90 1.18 9.33
C PHE A 282 -22.37 1.77 8.02
N PHE A 283 -21.87 0.94 7.09
CA PHE A 283 -21.32 1.42 5.83
C PHE A 283 -22.36 1.89 4.83
N THR A 284 -23.62 1.49 5.02
CA THR A 284 -24.77 1.94 4.23
C THR A 284 -24.91 3.48 4.19
N ARG A 285 -24.27 4.19 5.14
CA ARG A 285 -24.31 5.65 5.27
C ARG A 285 -23.30 6.40 4.40
N PHE A 286 -22.26 5.74 3.86
CA PHE A 286 -21.18 6.40 3.10
C PHE A 286 -21.53 6.54 1.61
N ARG A 287 -22.47 7.42 1.27
CA ARG A 287 -23.00 7.55 -0.10
C ARG A 287 -22.00 8.06 -1.14
N ASN A 288 -20.93 8.74 -0.69
CA ASN A 288 -19.89 9.30 -1.56
C ASN A 288 -18.71 8.35 -1.82
N LEU A 289 -18.87 7.07 -1.44
CA LEU A 289 -17.86 6.06 -1.61
C LEU A 289 -17.58 5.78 -3.09
N LYS A 290 -16.30 5.79 -3.45
CA LYS A 290 -15.77 5.49 -4.78
C LYS A 290 -15.01 4.17 -4.81
N GLU A 291 -14.35 3.81 -3.70
CA GLU A 291 -13.57 2.58 -3.59
C GLU A 291 -13.95 1.84 -2.31
N LEU A 292 -14.40 0.59 -2.46
CA LEU A 292 -14.74 -0.31 -1.37
C LEU A 292 -13.93 -1.60 -1.47
N HIS A 293 -13.10 -1.86 -0.47
CA HIS A 293 -12.31 -3.08 -0.36
C HIS A 293 -12.72 -3.81 0.91
N LEU A 294 -13.22 -5.04 0.77
CA LEU A 294 -13.65 -5.89 1.86
C LEU A 294 -12.79 -7.16 1.88
N SER A 295 -12.30 -7.49 3.07
CA SER A 295 -11.60 -8.74 3.32
C SER A 295 -12.05 -9.35 4.64
N SER A 296 -13.19 -10.04 4.64
CA SER A 296 -13.79 -10.58 5.85
C SER A 296 -14.74 -11.73 5.52
N GLU A 297 -14.89 -12.65 6.47
CA GLU A 297 -15.84 -13.75 6.37
C GLU A 297 -17.28 -13.25 6.20
N ALA A 298 -18.05 -13.97 5.40
CA ALA A 298 -19.34 -13.67 4.76
C ALA A 298 -20.46 -13.03 5.59
N GLY A 299 -20.34 -13.01 6.92
CA GLY A 299 -21.45 -12.94 7.86
C GLY A 299 -22.41 -11.77 7.69
N ASP A 300 -21.96 -10.65 7.10
CA ASP A 300 -22.71 -9.39 7.13
C ASP A 300 -22.90 -8.68 5.78
N PHE A 301 -22.75 -9.40 4.66
CA PHE A 301 -23.11 -8.83 3.34
C PHE A 301 -24.63 -8.70 3.13
N LYS A 302 -25.44 -9.28 4.03
CA LYS A 302 -26.91 -9.23 3.99
C LYS A 302 -27.47 -7.82 3.93
N GLU A 303 -26.89 -6.88 4.65
CA GLU A 303 -27.35 -5.49 4.59
C GLU A 303 -26.77 -4.73 3.40
N LEU A 304 -25.52 -5.04 3.02
CA LEU A 304 -24.86 -4.39 1.90
C LEU A 304 -25.54 -4.66 0.55
N GLN A 305 -26.16 -5.84 0.37
CA GLN A 305 -26.74 -6.25 -0.91
C GLN A 305 -27.78 -5.25 -1.49
N TYR A 306 -28.45 -4.46 -0.64
CA TYR A 306 -29.49 -3.51 -1.04
C TYR A 306 -29.01 -2.05 -1.07
N VAL A 307 -27.75 -1.78 -0.75
CA VAL A 307 -27.23 -0.42 -0.67
C VAL A 307 -26.98 0.14 -2.06
N ILE A 308 -27.23 1.44 -2.23
CA ILE A 308 -26.91 2.19 -3.44
C ILE A 308 -25.75 3.14 -3.14
N PHE A 309 -24.60 2.88 -3.76
CA PHE A 309 -23.42 3.72 -3.80
C PHE A 309 -23.30 4.36 -5.19
N PRO A 310 -23.88 5.56 -5.39
CA PRO A 310 -24.01 6.17 -6.71
C PRO A 310 -22.68 6.52 -7.40
N TYR A 311 -21.57 6.53 -6.66
CA TYR A 311 -20.24 6.87 -7.17
C TYR A 311 -19.22 5.73 -7.06
N LEU A 312 -19.66 4.51 -6.73
CA LEU A 312 -18.74 3.38 -6.55
C LEU A 312 -18.12 2.97 -7.89
N GLU A 313 -16.81 3.18 -8.01
CA GLU A 313 -16.03 2.85 -9.20
C GLU A 313 -15.18 1.58 -9.01
N ILE A 314 -14.76 1.30 -7.78
CA ILE A 314 -13.88 0.17 -7.46
C ILE A 314 -14.50 -0.67 -6.34
N LEU A 315 -14.71 -1.95 -6.62
CA LEU A 315 -15.15 -2.94 -5.63
C LEU A 315 -14.14 -4.09 -5.58
N LYS A 316 -13.58 -4.35 -4.39
CA LYS A 316 -12.69 -5.49 -4.16
C LYS A 316 -13.19 -6.33 -3.00
N LEU A 317 -13.45 -7.60 -3.27
CA LEU A 317 -13.88 -8.60 -2.30
C LEU A 317 -12.81 -9.69 -2.24
N CYS A 318 -12.06 -9.72 -1.14
CA CYS A 318 -10.87 -10.56 -0.95
C CYS A 318 -11.05 -11.44 0.28
N TYR A 319 -11.21 -12.76 0.14
CA TYR A 319 -11.36 -13.68 1.28
C TYR A 319 -12.68 -13.45 2.06
N GLY A 320 -13.51 -14.50 2.12
CA GLY A 320 -14.81 -14.47 2.78
C GLY A 320 -15.95 -14.03 1.85
N TYR A 321 -17.00 -14.84 1.83
CA TYR A 321 -17.81 -15.04 0.62
C TYR A 321 -19.24 -14.55 0.83
N PRO A 322 -19.68 -13.41 0.26
CA PRO A 322 -21.11 -13.26 0.11
C PRO A 322 -21.62 -14.41 -0.76
N GLU A 323 -22.75 -15.01 -0.38
CA GLU A 323 -23.53 -15.87 -1.28
C GLU A 323 -23.74 -15.10 -2.59
N PHE A 324 -23.53 -15.77 -3.73
CA PHE A 324 -23.50 -15.10 -5.02
C PHE A 324 -24.82 -14.36 -5.31
N GLU A 325 -25.95 -14.83 -4.79
CA GLU A 325 -27.25 -14.16 -4.90
C GLU A 325 -27.25 -12.76 -4.28
N MET A 326 -26.59 -12.60 -3.12
CA MET A 326 -26.45 -11.29 -2.48
C MET A 326 -25.51 -10.38 -3.28
N LEU A 327 -24.44 -10.93 -3.83
CA LEU A 327 -23.53 -10.18 -4.70
C LEU A 327 -24.21 -9.75 -6.00
N ILE A 328 -25.02 -10.61 -6.62
CA ILE A 328 -25.80 -10.28 -7.81
C ILE A 328 -26.70 -9.08 -7.51
N LYS A 329 -27.49 -9.13 -6.43
CA LYS A 329 -28.34 -7.99 -5.99
C LYS A 329 -27.55 -6.70 -5.77
N PHE A 330 -26.35 -6.81 -5.18
CA PHE A 330 -25.47 -5.65 -5.05
C PHE A 330 -25.08 -5.06 -6.40
N LEU A 331 -24.73 -5.92 -7.38
CA LEU A 331 -24.38 -5.50 -8.73
C LEU A 331 -25.57 -4.91 -9.49
N GLU A 332 -26.81 -5.36 -9.25
CA GLU A 332 -28.01 -4.73 -9.82
C GLU A 332 -28.10 -3.24 -9.47
N ASN A 333 -27.75 -2.91 -8.22
CA ASN A 333 -27.80 -1.54 -7.70
C ASN A 333 -26.58 -0.70 -8.09
N ASN A 334 -25.38 -1.30 -8.12
CA ASN A 334 -24.11 -0.56 -8.16
C ASN A 334 -23.24 -0.85 -9.38
N GLY A 335 -23.47 -1.96 -10.08
CA GLY A 335 -22.60 -2.49 -11.13
C GLY A 335 -22.37 -1.52 -12.28
N LYS A 336 -23.37 -0.69 -12.62
CA LYS A 336 -23.30 0.25 -13.74
C LYS A 336 -22.16 1.26 -13.60
N ASN A 337 -21.78 1.60 -12.37
CA ASN A 337 -20.72 2.59 -12.10
C ASN A 337 -19.33 1.95 -11.97
N LEU A 338 -19.26 0.63 -11.81
CA LEU A 338 -18.00 -0.07 -11.58
C LEU A 338 -17.08 0.01 -12.81
N ARG A 339 -15.83 0.34 -12.54
CA ARG A 339 -14.69 0.34 -13.46
C ARG A 339 -13.71 -0.76 -13.12
N GLU A 340 -13.55 -1.08 -11.84
CA GLU A 340 -12.73 -2.19 -11.39
C GLU A 340 -13.56 -3.08 -10.45
N PHE A 341 -13.60 -4.37 -10.77
CA PHE A 341 -14.25 -5.36 -9.95
C PHE A 341 -13.28 -6.52 -9.69
N TYR A 342 -13.03 -6.78 -8.41
CA TYR A 342 -12.21 -7.86 -7.92
C TYR A 342 -13.07 -8.72 -7.01
N VAL A 343 -13.21 -9.99 -7.34
CA VAL A 343 -13.89 -10.99 -6.51
C VAL A 343 -13.06 -12.26 -6.50
N TYR A 344 -12.82 -12.82 -5.32
CA TYR A 344 -12.02 -14.02 -5.15
C TYR A 344 -12.66 -14.97 -4.15
N GLY A 345 -12.75 -16.26 -4.54
CA GLY A 345 -13.24 -17.37 -3.72
C GLY A 345 -14.76 -17.42 -3.47
N CYS A 346 -15.55 -16.55 -4.08
CA CYS A 346 -16.99 -16.82 -4.18
C CYS A 346 -17.14 -18.11 -5.01
N ASP A 347 -17.89 -19.11 -4.53
CA ASP A 347 -18.23 -20.31 -5.30
C ASP A 347 -18.80 -19.85 -6.64
N SER A 348 -17.95 -19.83 -7.66
CA SER A 348 -18.33 -19.16 -8.89
C SER A 348 -19.41 -20.01 -9.52
N ASN A 349 -20.49 -19.33 -9.85
CA ASN A 349 -21.59 -19.88 -10.60
C ASN A 349 -21.71 -19.04 -11.87
N ASN A 350 -21.98 -19.68 -13.00
CA ASN A 350 -22.28 -19.05 -14.27
C ASN A 350 -23.25 -17.86 -14.11
N SER A 351 -24.15 -17.94 -13.13
CA SER A 351 -25.06 -16.85 -12.71
C SER A 351 -24.36 -15.54 -12.36
N LEU A 352 -23.24 -15.57 -11.60
CA LEU A 352 -22.48 -14.36 -11.27
C LEU A 352 -21.80 -13.77 -12.50
N ASN A 353 -21.21 -14.61 -13.37
CA ASN A 353 -20.59 -14.14 -14.61
C ASN A 353 -21.62 -13.48 -15.55
N LEU A 354 -22.82 -14.06 -15.66
CA LEU A 354 -23.94 -13.46 -16.39
C LEU A 354 -24.41 -12.15 -15.75
N ALA A 355 -24.44 -12.06 -14.43
CA ALA A 355 -24.78 -10.82 -13.73
C ALA A 355 -23.73 -9.73 -13.94
N ILE A 356 -22.42 -10.06 -13.92
CA ILE A 356 -21.34 -9.13 -14.25
C ILE A 356 -21.55 -8.59 -15.67
N ALA A 357 -21.77 -9.48 -16.64
CA ALA A 357 -22.01 -9.09 -18.03
C ALA A 357 -23.25 -8.19 -18.17
N LYS A 358 -24.32 -8.46 -17.42
CA LYS A 358 -25.58 -7.70 -17.49
C LYS A 358 -25.49 -6.34 -16.80
N PHE A 359 -24.89 -6.27 -15.62
CA PHE A 359 -24.98 -5.11 -14.73
C PHE A 359 -23.73 -4.24 -14.71
N CYS A 360 -22.58 -4.70 -15.23
CA CYS A 360 -21.30 -3.97 -15.19
C CYS A 360 -20.77 -3.55 -16.59
N PRO A 361 -21.54 -2.82 -17.43
CA PRO A 361 -21.14 -2.52 -18.80
C PRO A 361 -19.93 -1.58 -18.92
N ASN A 362 -19.61 -0.80 -17.87
CA ASN A 362 -18.50 0.17 -17.85
C ASN A 362 -17.19 -0.38 -17.27
N LEU A 363 -17.14 -1.70 -17.05
CA LEU A 363 -16.00 -2.34 -16.43
C LEU A 363 -14.75 -2.23 -17.31
N ARG A 364 -13.62 -1.84 -16.71
CA ARG A 364 -12.30 -1.75 -17.33
C ARG A 364 -11.34 -2.82 -16.83
N SER A 365 -11.47 -3.24 -15.58
CA SER A 365 -10.67 -4.29 -14.99
C SER A 365 -11.54 -5.29 -14.25
N LEU A 366 -11.34 -6.57 -14.54
CA LEU A 366 -12.01 -7.68 -13.87
C LEU A 366 -10.98 -8.65 -13.31
N TYR A 367 -11.07 -8.95 -12.02
CA TYR A 367 -10.48 -10.15 -11.42
C TYR A 367 -11.58 -11.04 -10.87
N THR A 368 -11.67 -12.25 -11.39
CA THR A 368 -12.60 -13.27 -10.91
C THR A 368 -11.98 -14.66 -11.01
N GLN A 369 -12.43 -15.56 -10.15
CA GLN A 369 -12.25 -16.99 -10.34
C GLN A 369 -13.24 -17.46 -11.42
N LEU A 370 -12.79 -18.36 -12.28
CA LEU A 370 -13.62 -19.05 -13.27
C LEU A 370 -13.48 -20.54 -12.98
N LEU A 371 -14.57 -21.30 -13.09
CA LEU A 371 -14.55 -22.77 -13.10
C LEU A 371 -14.65 -23.30 -14.53
N PHE A 372 -14.32 -24.59 -14.71
CA PHE A 372 -14.08 -25.22 -16.01
C PHE A 372 -15.27 -25.11 -16.96
N ASP A 373 -16.45 -25.38 -16.44
CA ASP A 373 -17.74 -25.33 -17.12
C ASP A 373 -18.23 -23.90 -17.38
N GLU A 374 -17.56 -22.88 -16.82
CA GLU A 374 -17.97 -21.48 -16.90
C GLU A 374 -17.22 -20.69 -17.97
N ILE A 375 -16.25 -21.29 -18.67
CA ILE A 375 -15.38 -20.53 -19.57
C ILE A 375 -16.13 -19.83 -20.72
N GLU A 376 -17.28 -20.37 -21.15
CA GLU A 376 -18.14 -19.74 -22.16
C GLU A 376 -18.81 -18.46 -21.66
N SER A 377 -19.01 -18.32 -20.34
CA SER A 377 -19.55 -17.09 -19.74
C SER A 377 -18.60 -15.90 -19.93
N LEU A 378 -17.30 -16.16 -20.11
CA LEU A 378 -16.32 -15.13 -20.42
C LEU A 378 -16.57 -14.48 -21.79
N VAL A 379 -17.09 -15.24 -22.76
CA VAL A 379 -17.51 -14.71 -24.07
C VAL A 379 -18.63 -13.68 -23.86
N VAL A 380 -19.60 -14.00 -22.99
CA VAL A 380 -20.71 -13.11 -22.65
C VAL A 380 -20.18 -11.84 -21.98
N ILE A 381 -19.29 -11.97 -20.99
CA ILE A 381 -18.63 -10.82 -20.33
C ILE A 381 -17.91 -9.94 -21.36
N PHE A 382 -17.08 -10.51 -22.23
CA PHE A 382 -16.36 -9.74 -23.24
C PHE A 382 -17.29 -9.08 -24.26
N SER A 383 -18.44 -9.69 -24.55
CA SER A 383 -19.45 -9.09 -25.43
C SER A 383 -20.18 -7.91 -24.80
N SER A 384 -20.42 -7.94 -23.48
CA SER A 384 -21.17 -6.90 -22.78
C SER A 384 -20.27 -5.77 -22.24
N CYS A 385 -19.10 -6.10 -21.68
CA CYS A 385 -18.16 -5.17 -21.06
C CYS A 385 -17.15 -4.63 -22.09
N GLN A 386 -17.61 -3.86 -23.10
CA GLN A 386 -16.77 -3.41 -24.22
C GLN A 386 -15.66 -2.40 -23.83
N GLN A 387 -15.67 -1.89 -22.60
CA GLN A 387 -14.62 -1.04 -22.05
C GLN A 387 -13.51 -1.82 -21.34
N LEU A 388 -13.58 -3.16 -21.30
CA LEU A 388 -12.60 -3.97 -20.58
C LEU A 388 -11.21 -3.84 -21.20
N GLU A 389 -10.25 -3.44 -20.36
CA GLU A 389 -8.84 -3.24 -20.65
C GLU A 389 -7.98 -4.37 -20.09
N SER A 390 -8.37 -4.91 -18.92
CA SER A 390 -7.65 -5.93 -18.20
C SER A 390 -8.54 -7.05 -17.67
N PHE A 391 -8.05 -8.29 -17.77
CA PHE A 391 -8.64 -9.45 -17.14
C PHE A 391 -7.58 -10.23 -16.38
N LYS A 392 -7.91 -10.56 -15.13
CA LYS A 392 -7.10 -11.40 -14.26
C LYS A 392 -7.96 -12.56 -13.83
N THR A 393 -7.37 -13.73 -13.67
CA THR A 393 -8.07 -14.88 -13.10
C THR A 393 -7.11 -15.82 -12.39
N LEU A 394 -7.64 -16.52 -11.38
CA LEU A 394 -6.98 -17.61 -10.65
C LEU A 394 -7.82 -18.86 -10.86
N TRP A 395 -7.15 -19.99 -11.01
CA TRP A 395 -7.80 -21.27 -11.23
C TRP A 395 -7.45 -22.27 -10.13
N ASP A 396 -8.45 -23.05 -9.71
CA ASP A 396 -8.29 -24.16 -8.79
C ASP A 396 -8.37 -25.48 -9.58
N GLU A 397 -7.47 -26.41 -9.28
CA GLU A 397 -7.38 -27.77 -9.84
C GLU A 397 -6.71 -28.03 -11.23
N SER A 398 -6.43 -29.33 -11.42
CA SER A 398 -5.43 -29.96 -12.31
C SER A 398 -5.88 -30.26 -13.75
N ASN A 399 -7.13 -29.92 -14.11
CA ASN A 399 -7.78 -30.25 -15.40
C ASN A 399 -8.07 -29.00 -16.27
N PHE A 400 -7.11 -28.09 -16.36
CA PHE A 400 -7.31 -26.78 -16.98
C PHE A 400 -7.05 -26.74 -18.51
N GLU A 401 -7.96 -26.10 -19.26
CA GLU A 401 -7.85 -25.80 -20.70
C GLU A 401 -7.29 -24.38 -20.98
N GLY A 402 -6.06 -24.10 -20.55
CA GLY A 402 -5.44 -22.78 -20.77
C GLY A 402 -5.40 -22.33 -22.22
N LYS A 403 -5.32 -23.29 -23.14
CA LYS A 403 -5.48 -23.05 -24.57
C LYS A 403 -6.81 -22.37 -24.90
N LYS A 404 -7.94 -22.90 -24.41
CA LYS A 404 -9.28 -22.39 -24.68
C LYS A 404 -9.46 -20.97 -24.13
N LEU A 405 -8.91 -20.67 -22.96
CA LEU A 405 -8.90 -19.32 -22.41
C LEU A 405 -8.15 -18.35 -23.35
N LEU A 406 -6.94 -18.71 -23.77
CA LEU A 406 -6.14 -17.88 -24.68
C LEU A 406 -6.85 -17.67 -26.03
N GLU A 407 -7.51 -18.70 -26.56
CA GLU A 407 -8.33 -18.61 -27.77
C GLU A 407 -9.51 -17.64 -27.60
N ILE A 408 -10.25 -17.74 -26.48
CA ILE A 408 -11.36 -16.84 -26.17
C ILE A 408 -10.86 -15.40 -26.02
N VAL A 409 -9.75 -15.18 -25.29
CA VAL A 409 -9.17 -13.86 -25.10
C VAL A 409 -8.70 -13.27 -26.43
N ALA A 410 -8.01 -14.04 -27.28
CA ALA A 410 -7.54 -13.56 -28.57
C ALA A 410 -8.69 -13.21 -29.52
N LYS A 411 -9.77 -14.00 -29.50
CA LYS A 411 -10.89 -13.87 -30.44
C LYS A 411 -11.97 -12.88 -29.99
N TYR A 412 -12.36 -12.91 -28.72
CA TYR A 412 -13.57 -12.23 -28.24
C TYR A 412 -13.31 -11.02 -27.35
N SER A 413 -12.09 -10.84 -26.81
CA SER A 413 -11.85 -9.70 -25.90
C SER A 413 -12.10 -8.34 -26.58
N PRO A 414 -12.48 -7.29 -25.84
CA PRO A 414 -12.79 -5.98 -26.42
C PRO A 414 -11.59 -5.32 -27.10
N LYS A 415 -11.87 -4.36 -28.00
CA LYS A 415 -10.85 -3.61 -28.76
C LYS A 415 -9.81 -2.92 -27.90
N ASN A 416 -10.19 -2.52 -26.68
CA ASN A 416 -9.30 -1.82 -25.77
C ASN A 416 -8.46 -2.73 -24.87
N PHE A 417 -8.78 -4.02 -24.84
CA PHE A 417 -8.11 -5.02 -24.02
C PHE A 417 -6.62 -5.09 -24.33
N HIS A 418 -5.79 -5.00 -23.29
CA HIS A 418 -4.34 -5.06 -23.42
C HIS A 418 -3.63 -5.69 -22.23
N GLU A 419 -4.34 -6.22 -21.22
CA GLU A 419 -3.68 -6.83 -20.06
C GLU A 419 -4.35 -8.15 -19.66
N LEU A 420 -3.56 -9.21 -19.61
CA LEU A 420 -3.99 -10.54 -19.18
C LEU A 420 -3.05 -11.04 -18.08
N THR A 421 -3.64 -11.36 -16.93
CA THR A 421 -2.89 -11.91 -15.78
C THR A 421 -3.41 -13.28 -15.37
N LEU A 422 -2.48 -14.22 -15.25
CA LEU A 422 -2.75 -15.65 -15.05
C LEU A 422 -2.03 -16.16 -13.77
N TYR A 423 -2.77 -16.61 -12.74
CA TYR A 423 -2.30 -17.26 -11.50
C TYR A 423 -2.49 -18.80 -11.45
N ASN A 424 -1.48 -19.54 -10.96
CA ASN A 424 -1.48 -21.02 -10.83
C ASN A 424 -1.57 -21.79 -12.17
N TYR A 425 -0.82 -21.35 -13.20
CA TYR A 425 -0.96 -21.89 -14.56
C TYR A 425 -0.04 -23.07 -14.87
N VAL A 426 -0.48 -24.23 -14.40
CA VAL A 426 0.06 -25.53 -14.78
C VAL A 426 -0.43 -25.90 -16.21
N LYS A 427 0.53 -26.16 -17.13
CA LYS A 427 0.40 -26.77 -18.49
C LYS A 427 0.00 -25.95 -19.74
N LEU A 428 0.27 -24.64 -19.84
CA LEU A 428 0.32 -24.01 -21.19
C LEU A 428 1.47 -24.61 -22.02
N SER A 429 1.19 -25.17 -23.20
CA SER A 429 2.23 -25.68 -24.11
C SER A 429 2.95 -24.53 -24.84
N LEU A 430 4.05 -24.85 -25.53
CA LEU A 430 4.74 -23.87 -26.37
C LEU A 430 3.85 -23.44 -27.55
N ASP A 431 3.10 -24.40 -28.12
CA ASP A 431 2.24 -24.17 -29.28
C ASP A 431 1.03 -23.31 -28.92
N ASP A 432 0.48 -23.44 -27.70
CA ASP A 432 -0.62 -22.59 -27.22
C ASP A 432 -0.18 -21.12 -27.14
N LEU A 433 1.02 -20.88 -26.58
CA LEU A 433 1.59 -19.53 -26.47
C LEU A 433 1.89 -18.94 -27.85
N GLU A 434 2.52 -19.72 -28.73
CA GLU A 434 2.85 -19.29 -30.08
C GLU A 434 1.57 -18.93 -30.85
N SER A 435 0.56 -19.81 -30.81
CA SER A 435 -0.75 -19.60 -31.44
C SER A 435 -1.45 -18.36 -30.89
N PHE A 436 -1.44 -18.18 -29.57
CA PHE A 436 -2.02 -17.00 -28.93
C PHE A 436 -1.38 -15.71 -29.43
N PHE A 437 -0.05 -15.60 -29.45
CA PHE A 437 0.61 -14.36 -29.88
C PHE A 437 0.50 -14.10 -31.39
N ILE A 438 0.45 -15.15 -32.22
CA ILE A 438 0.14 -15.04 -33.64
C ILE A 438 -1.26 -14.46 -33.81
N ASN A 439 -2.26 -15.03 -33.14
CA ASN A 439 -3.63 -14.54 -33.18
C ASN A 439 -3.72 -13.11 -32.65
N TRP A 440 -3.02 -12.80 -31.56
CA TRP A 440 -2.98 -11.45 -30.98
C TRP A 440 -2.46 -10.40 -31.96
N LYS A 441 -1.44 -10.73 -32.74
CA LYS A 441 -0.87 -9.85 -33.77
C LYS A 441 -1.90 -9.42 -34.82
N THR A 442 -2.91 -10.27 -35.08
CA THR A 442 -3.93 -10.01 -36.12
C THR A 442 -5.09 -9.12 -35.64
N ARG A 443 -5.14 -8.74 -34.36
CA ARG A 443 -6.23 -7.95 -33.81
C ARG A 443 -6.24 -6.51 -34.31
N ILE A 444 -7.45 -5.96 -34.47
CA ILE A 444 -7.68 -4.55 -34.84
C ILE A 444 -8.53 -3.89 -33.73
N PRO A 445 -8.04 -2.81 -33.09
CA PRO A 445 -6.73 -2.19 -33.28
C PRO A 445 -5.61 -3.08 -32.74
N GLN A 446 -4.44 -2.99 -33.37
CA GLN A 446 -3.26 -3.70 -32.90
C GLN A 446 -2.73 -3.02 -31.64
N LYS A 447 -2.99 -3.61 -30.47
CA LYS A 447 -2.44 -3.19 -29.18
C LYS A 447 -1.48 -4.25 -28.65
N SER A 448 -0.32 -3.83 -28.18
CA SER A 448 0.62 -4.71 -27.48
C SER A 448 0.04 -5.18 -26.14
N ILE A 449 0.19 -6.46 -25.82
CA ILE A 449 -0.32 -7.04 -24.57
C ILE A 449 0.68 -6.92 -23.42
N SER A 450 0.20 -6.57 -22.23
CA SER A 450 0.81 -6.86 -20.95
C SER A 450 0.41 -8.27 -20.53
N PHE A 451 1.35 -9.22 -20.62
CA PHE A 451 1.09 -10.62 -20.30
C PHE A 451 1.81 -10.99 -19.01
N ILE A 452 1.05 -11.27 -17.96
CA ILE A 452 1.59 -11.50 -16.61
C ILE A 452 1.26 -12.92 -16.20
N VAL A 453 2.28 -13.70 -15.83
CA VAL A 453 2.10 -15.10 -15.41
C VAL A 453 2.72 -15.27 -14.04
N ARG A 454 1.89 -15.64 -13.05
CA ARG A 454 2.30 -15.96 -11.69
C ARG A 454 2.26 -17.46 -11.48
N ASP A 455 3.29 -18.10 -12.02
CA ASP A 455 3.59 -19.51 -11.84
C ASP A 455 5.11 -19.72 -11.91
N SER A 456 5.67 -20.30 -10.85
CA SER A 456 7.10 -20.59 -10.73
C SER A 456 7.60 -21.60 -11.76
N GLU A 457 6.76 -22.53 -12.23
CA GLU A 457 7.15 -23.55 -13.19
C GLU A 457 7.22 -22.99 -14.63
N PHE A 458 6.29 -22.10 -14.99
CA PHE A 458 6.30 -21.40 -16.27
C PHE A 458 7.65 -20.73 -16.56
N ILE A 459 8.25 -20.09 -15.55
CA ILE A 459 9.51 -19.33 -15.68
C ILE A 459 10.72 -20.25 -15.78
N LYS A 460 10.72 -21.42 -15.13
CA LYS A 460 11.83 -22.38 -15.20
C LYS A 460 12.02 -22.93 -16.61
N ASN A 461 10.98 -22.91 -17.45
CA ASN A 461 11.05 -23.38 -18.82
C ASN A 461 11.78 -22.39 -19.76
N SER A 462 13.02 -22.71 -20.12
CA SER A 462 13.86 -21.89 -21.00
C SER A 462 13.28 -21.68 -22.40
N LYS A 463 12.48 -22.64 -22.92
CA LYS A 463 11.82 -22.52 -24.22
C LYS A 463 10.68 -21.49 -24.18
N LYS A 464 9.86 -21.48 -23.12
CA LYS A 464 8.81 -20.45 -22.91
C LYS A 464 9.43 -19.05 -22.84
N LYS A 465 10.54 -18.89 -22.11
CA LYS A 465 11.30 -17.63 -22.06
C LYS A 465 11.76 -17.14 -23.45
N LYS A 466 12.16 -18.05 -24.35
CA LYS A 466 12.54 -17.70 -25.73
C LYS A 466 11.33 -17.19 -26.53
N ILE A 467 10.17 -17.82 -26.40
CA ILE A 467 8.92 -17.35 -27.03
C ILE A 467 8.58 -15.94 -26.54
N ILE A 468 8.55 -15.71 -25.23
CA ILE A 468 8.28 -14.38 -24.66
C ILE A 468 9.26 -13.33 -25.19
N LYS A 469 10.57 -13.62 -25.21
CA LYS A 469 11.59 -12.71 -25.77
C LYS A 469 11.37 -12.40 -27.25
N LYS A 470 11.06 -13.42 -28.06
CA LYS A 470 10.71 -13.28 -29.48
C LYS A 470 9.55 -12.30 -29.64
N TYR A 471 8.42 -12.53 -28.97
CA TYR A 471 7.22 -11.69 -29.12
C TYR A 471 7.34 -10.30 -28.48
N LYS A 472 8.21 -10.14 -27.48
CA LYS A 472 8.61 -8.82 -26.98
C LYS A 472 9.41 -8.04 -28.02
N SER A 473 10.37 -8.67 -28.69
CA SER A 473 11.15 -8.02 -29.77
C SER A 473 10.30 -7.64 -30.99
N LEU A 474 9.20 -8.37 -31.24
CA LEU A 474 8.23 -8.07 -32.28
C LEU A 474 7.21 -6.99 -31.88
N GLY A 475 7.33 -6.40 -30.68
CA GLY A 475 6.40 -5.38 -30.17
C GLY A 475 5.01 -5.91 -29.82
N ILE A 476 4.78 -7.22 -29.84
CA ILE A 476 3.49 -7.84 -29.52
C ILE A 476 3.27 -7.85 -28.01
N ILE A 477 4.34 -8.11 -27.24
CA ILE A 477 4.32 -8.03 -25.78
C ILE A 477 4.93 -6.69 -25.36
N LYS A 478 4.13 -5.83 -24.71
CA LYS A 478 4.62 -4.57 -24.11
C LYS A 478 5.37 -4.85 -22.83
N LYS A 479 4.74 -5.62 -21.96
CA LYS A 479 5.20 -5.89 -20.60
C LYS A 479 5.03 -7.38 -20.32
N PHE A 480 6.06 -7.98 -19.76
CA PHE A 480 6.01 -9.33 -19.23
C PHE A 480 6.55 -9.26 -17.80
N GLU A 481 5.70 -9.59 -16.85
CA GLU A 481 6.07 -9.75 -15.45
C GLU A 481 5.81 -11.18 -15.02
N TYR A 482 6.68 -11.63 -14.14
CA TYR A 482 6.55 -12.88 -13.45
C TYR A 482 6.86 -12.61 -11.98
N ASP A 483 6.11 -13.23 -11.08
CA ASP A 483 6.26 -13.01 -9.65
C ASP A 483 6.41 -14.36 -8.96
N GLU A 484 7.52 -14.55 -8.23
CA GLU A 484 7.80 -15.75 -7.44
C GLU A 484 7.21 -15.58 -6.05
N TYR A 485 5.88 -15.57 -5.93
CA TYR A 485 5.10 -15.24 -4.72
C TYR A 485 4.97 -13.73 -4.46
N SER A 486 3.82 -13.18 -4.86
CA SER A 486 3.26 -12.05 -4.13
C SER A 486 2.67 -12.60 -2.82
N ASN A 487 3.24 -12.22 -1.68
CA ASN A 487 2.51 -12.27 -0.42
C ASN A 487 1.19 -11.51 -0.63
N PHE A 488 0.08 -12.25 -0.56
CA PHE A 488 -1.27 -11.70 -0.64
C PHE A 488 -1.70 -11.11 0.69
#